data_AF-A0A9X4KX49-F1
#
_entry.id   AF-A0A9X4KX49-F1
#
_cell.length_a   1.000
_cell.length_b   1.000
_cell.length_c   1.000
_cell.angle_alpha   90.00
_cell.angle_beta   90.00
_cell.angle_gamma   90.00
#
_symmetry.space_group_name_H-M   'P 1'
#
loop_
_entity.id
_entity.type
_entity.pdbx_description
1 polymer ?
#
loop_
_entity_poly.entity_id
_entity_poly.type
_entity_poly.pdbx_seq_one_letter_code
_entity_poly.pdbx_strand_id
1 'polypeptide(L)'
;MWEEEELNRLAELCGAYGVTVASDEIHADLILAGVHKPIASLPGMAERTVTFIAPSKTFNLAGLHTSFAVATDETLRKGLDQALGYRSPNPLSIAGAEAAYREGEEWLEACLAYLRENASFAAAFFAARLPEAFVYVPEATYLLWVDLRPFGLSQAELGRLLVDEARVAVSGGRCVRQRGRRTHPHQSGDPARDSGGRS
;
A
#
# COMPACT_ATOMS: atom_id res chain seq x y z
N MET A 1 -5.12 -2.33 -3.68
CA MET A 1 -6.27 -1.71 -2.99
C MET A 1 -6.95 -2.83 -2.20
N TRP A 2 -7.86 -2.53 -1.28
CA TRP A 2 -8.60 -3.58 -0.57
C TRP A 2 -9.96 -3.76 -1.22
N GLU A 3 -10.30 -5.00 -1.55
CA GLU A 3 -11.60 -5.33 -2.11
C GLU A 3 -12.70 -5.19 -1.04
N GLU A 4 -13.94 -5.00 -1.50
CA GLU A 4 -15.08 -4.82 -0.59
C GLU A 4 -15.28 -6.03 0.32
N GLU A 5 -15.12 -7.25 -0.20
CA GLU A 5 -15.22 -8.49 0.57
C GLU A 5 -14.13 -8.58 1.65
N GLU A 6 -12.91 -8.11 1.35
CA GLU A 6 -11.80 -8.09 2.30
C GLU A 6 -12.07 -7.11 3.45
N LEU A 7 -12.57 -5.91 3.12
CA LEU A 7 -12.94 -4.90 4.11
C LEU A 7 -14.13 -5.34 4.97
N ASN A 8 -15.15 -5.95 4.37
CA ASN A 8 -16.29 -6.52 5.10
C ASN A 8 -15.83 -7.61 6.06
N ARG A 9 -14.92 -8.50 5.62
CA ARG A 9 -14.37 -9.54 6.51
C ARG A 9 -13.57 -8.96 7.67
N LEU A 10 -12.79 -7.91 7.42
CA LEU A 10 -12.07 -7.19 8.47
C LEU A 10 -13.06 -6.53 9.45
N ALA A 11 -14.10 -5.88 8.95
CA ALA A 11 -15.14 -5.23 9.75
C ALA A 11 -15.87 -6.24 10.66
N GLU A 12 -16.25 -7.41 10.14
CA GLU A 12 -16.84 -8.49 10.93
C GLU A 12 -15.94 -8.90 12.11
N LEU A 13 -14.65 -9.10 11.86
CA LEU A 13 -13.69 -9.48 12.89
C LEU A 13 -13.52 -8.36 13.92
N CYS A 14 -13.38 -7.11 13.48
CA CYS A 14 -13.30 -5.96 14.38
C CYS A 14 -14.55 -5.83 15.25
N GLY A 15 -15.73 -6.09 14.68
CA GLY A 15 -17.00 -6.16 15.38
C GLY A 15 -17.01 -7.25 16.45
N ALA A 16 -16.71 -8.48 16.05
CA ALA A 16 -16.76 -9.67 16.92
C ALA A 16 -15.78 -9.62 18.10
N TYR A 17 -14.61 -9.01 17.90
CA TYR A 17 -13.56 -8.95 18.92
C TYR A 17 -13.44 -7.59 19.61
N GLY A 18 -14.31 -6.61 19.30
CA GLY A 18 -14.27 -5.29 19.92
C GLY A 18 -13.00 -4.50 19.62
N VAL A 19 -12.42 -4.67 18.42
CA VAL A 19 -11.15 -4.04 18.03
C VAL A 19 -11.42 -2.66 17.43
N THR A 20 -10.66 -1.66 17.90
CA THR A 20 -10.55 -0.34 17.28
C THR A 20 -9.57 -0.39 16.09
N VAL A 21 -9.91 0.29 15.00
CA VAL A 21 -9.11 0.34 13.78
C VAL A 21 -8.39 1.69 13.69
N ALA A 22 -7.08 1.62 13.42
CA ALA A 22 -6.28 2.75 12.96
C ALA A 22 -6.02 2.55 11.46
N SER A 23 -6.79 3.25 10.61
CA SER A 23 -6.74 3.11 9.16
C SER A 23 -5.79 4.16 8.56
N ASP A 24 -4.60 3.75 8.14
CA ASP A 24 -3.68 4.63 7.39
C ASP A 24 -4.07 4.65 5.92
N GLU A 25 -4.73 5.74 5.52
CA GLU A 25 -5.28 5.97 4.19
C GLU A 25 -4.53 7.11 3.48
N ILE A 26 -3.26 7.33 3.81
CA ILE A 26 -2.42 8.41 3.22
C ILE A 26 -2.28 8.35 1.69
N HIS A 27 -2.56 7.19 1.09
CA HIS A 27 -2.51 6.97 -0.36
C HIS A 27 -3.90 6.90 -1.02
N ALA A 28 -4.98 7.24 -0.30
CA ALA A 28 -6.36 7.10 -0.77
C ALA A 28 -6.68 7.83 -2.08
N ASP A 29 -5.96 8.92 -2.38
CA ASP A 29 -6.19 9.70 -3.61
C ASP A 29 -5.38 9.16 -4.81
N LEU A 30 -4.39 8.29 -4.58
CA LEU A 30 -3.45 7.82 -5.60
C LEU A 30 -3.95 6.53 -6.25
N ILE A 31 -5.15 6.56 -6.85
CA ILE A 31 -5.82 5.37 -7.39
C ILE A 31 -5.56 5.21 -8.89
N LEU A 32 -4.85 4.15 -9.26
CA LEU A 32 -4.51 3.83 -10.65
C LEU A 32 -5.56 2.93 -11.30
N ALA A 33 -6.20 2.04 -10.53
CA ALA A 33 -7.29 1.19 -10.98
C ALA A 33 -8.30 0.94 -9.85
N GLY A 34 -9.59 0.90 -10.19
CA GLY A 34 -10.71 0.68 -9.27
C GLY A 34 -11.03 1.89 -8.37
N VAL A 35 -11.61 1.66 -7.19
CA VAL A 35 -12.14 2.73 -6.31
C VAL A 35 -11.78 2.47 -4.85
N HIS A 36 -11.10 3.43 -4.20
CA HIS A 36 -10.82 3.35 -2.76
C HIS A 36 -12.12 3.42 -1.93
N LYS A 37 -12.24 2.53 -0.96
CA LYS A 37 -13.35 2.50 0.00
C LYS A 37 -12.80 2.65 1.42
N PRO A 38 -13.03 3.79 2.10
CA PRO A 38 -12.61 3.96 3.49
C PRO A 38 -13.29 2.93 4.38
N ILE A 39 -12.55 2.23 5.26
CA ILE A 39 -13.16 1.23 6.15
C ILE A 39 -14.19 1.84 7.10
N ALA A 40 -13.99 3.10 7.50
CA ALA A 40 -14.92 3.87 8.33
C ALA A 40 -16.30 4.07 7.65
N SER A 41 -16.40 3.94 6.32
CA SER A 41 -17.66 4.04 5.59
C SER A 41 -18.53 2.78 5.69
N LEU A 42 -17.98 1.67 6.19
CA LEU A 42 -18.73 0.42 6.35
C LEU A 42 -19.65 0.47 7.56
N PRO A 43 -20.81 -0.24 7.52
CA PRO A 43 -21.72 -0.31 8.65
C PRO A 43 -21.03 -0.75 9.94
N GLY A 44 -21.22 0.00 11.03
CA GLY A 44 -20.65 -0.31 12.35
C GLY A 44 -19.15 -0.02 12.51
N MET A 45 -18.48 0.54 11.49
CA MET A 45 -17.05 0.83 11.52
C MET A 45 -16.71 2.28 11.88
N ALA A 46 -17.59 3.24 11.58
CA ALA A 46 -17.31 4.67 11.79
C ALA A 46 -16.84 5.00 13.23
N GLU A 47 -17.60 4.58 14.24
CA GLU A 47 -17.33 4.88 15.66
C GLU A 47 -16.11 4.13 16.24
N ARG A 48 -15.60 3.11 15.53
CA ARG A 48 -14.43 2.34 15.97
C ARG A 48 -13.19 2.56 15.12
N THR A 49 -13.24 3.52 14.19
CA THR A 49 -12.14 3.78 13.26
C THR A 49 -11.58 5.17 13.47
N VAL A 50 -10.26 5.26 13.56
CA VAL A 50 -9.51 6.51 13.33
C VAL A 50 -8.88 6.39 11.95
N THR A 51 -9.25 7.28 11.04
CA THR A 51 -8.69 7.34 9.69
C THR A 51 -7.61 8.41 9.62
N PHE A 52 -6.43 8.05 9.12
CA PHE A 52 -5.30 8.96 8.91
C PHE A 52 -5.16 9.26 7.43
N ILE A 53 -5.26 10.53 7.05
CA ILE A 53 -5.10 11.02 5.67
C ILE A 53 -4.17 12.22 5.63
N ALA A 54 -3.55 12.48 4.48
CA ALA A 54 -2.75 13.69 4.28
C ALA A 54 -2.59 14.01 2.79
N PRO A 55 -2.45 15.30 2.42
CA PRO A 55 -2.15 15.70 1.04
C PRO A 55 -0.69 15.36 0.65
N SER A 56 0.13 14.95 1.61
CA SER A 56 1.58 14.82 1.47
C SER A 56 2.01 13.87 0.36
N LYS A 57 1.35 12.72 0.22
CA LYS A 57 1.69 11.72 -0.81
C LYS A 57 1.06 12.06 -2.15
N THR A 58 -0.18 12.52 -2.11
CA THR A 58 -0.96 12.91 -3.29
C THR A 58 -0.29 14.06 -4.03
N PHE A 59 0.06 15.15 -3.33
CA PHE A 59 0.54 16.40 -3.91
C PHE A 59 2.04 16.65 -3.69
N ASN A 60 2.78 15.63 -3.22
CA ASN A 60 4.21 15.74 -2.91
C ASN A 60 4.56 16.85 -1.89
N LEU A 61 3.67 17.05 -0.91
CA LEU A 61 3.80 18.09 0.14
C LEU A 61 4.34 17.55 1.47
N ALA A 62 5.11 16.45 1.46
CA ALA A 62 5.61 15.81 2.68
C ALA A 62 6.46 16.75 3.56
N GLY A 63 7.17 17.71 2.96
CA GLY A 63 7.94 18.73 3.69
C GLY A 63 7.08 19.76 4.42
N LEU A 64 5.77 19.81 4.16
CA LEU A 64 4.84 20.71 4.86
C LEU A 64 4.29 20.09 6.15
N HIS A 65 4.54 18.82 6.46
CA HIS A 65 4.17 18.20 7.74
C HIS A 65 2.68 18.38 8.14
N THR A 66 1.76 18.35 7.17
CA THR A 66 0.30 18.39 7.41
C THR A 66 -0.33 17.02 7.25
N SER A 67 -1.13 16.60 8.22
CA SER A 67 -1.93 15.38 8.20
C SER A 67 -3.20 15.55 9.02
N PHE A 68 -4.20 14.70 8.79
CA PHE A 68 -5.48 14.70 9.48
C PHE A 68 -5.72 13.32 10.11
N ALA A 69 -6.22 13.33 11.35
CA ALA A 69 -6.78 12.16 12.00
C ALA A 69 -8.29 12.39 12.16
N VAL A 70 -9.09 11.54 11.53
CA VAL A 70 -10.55 11.66 11.48
C VAL A 70 -11.15 10.55 12.33
N ALA A 71 -11.95 10.93 13.33
CA ALA A 71 -12.67 10.02 14.20
C ALA A 71 -14.06 10.59 14.50
N THR A 72 -15.11 9.77 14.36
CA THR A 72 -16.48 10.19 14.68
C THR A 72 -16.85 9.94 16.14
N ASP A 73 -16.27 8.92 16.77
CA ASP A 73 -16.46 8.66 18.19
C ASP A 73 -15.74 9.69 19.06
N GLU A 74 -16.46 10.18 20.07
CA GLU A 74 -15.97 11.25 20.94
C GLU A 74 -14.84 10.78 21.87
N THR A 75 -14.87 9.52 22.30
CA THR A 75 -13.84 8.96 23.18
C THR A 75 -12.52 8.83 22.44
N LEU A 76 -12.55 8.31 21.21
CA LEU A 76 -11.38 8.23 20.33
C LEU A 76 -10.82 9.63 20.02
N ARG A 77 -11.69 10.59 19.68
CA ARG A 77 -11.27 11.98 19.41
C ARG A 77 -10.59 12.62 20.61
N LYS A 78 -11.17 12.50 21.82
CA LYS A 78 -10.55 12.99 23.06
C LYS A 78 -9.21 12.31 23.34
N GLY A 79 -9.11 11.00 23.08
CA GLY A 79 -7.85 10.26 23.21
C GLY A 79 -6.76 10.78 22.26
N LEU A 80 -7.13 11.08 21.01
CA LEU A 80 -6.22 11.69 20.03
C LEU A 80 -5.77 13.08 20.49
N ASP A 81 -6.70 13.93 20.92
CA ASP A 81 -6.38 15.28 21.41
C ASP A 81 -5.40 15.24 22.59
N GLN A 82 -5.61 14.31 23.53
CA GLN A 82 -4.73 14.11 24.68
C GLN A 82 -3.34 13.59 24.28
N ALA A 83 -3.28 12.63 23.36
CA ALA A 83 -2.02 12.01 22.94
C ALA A 83 -1.18 12.92 22.04
N LEU A 84 -1.81 13.68 21.14
CA LEU A 84 -1.13 14.56 20.19
C LEU A 84 -0.77 15.92 20.83
N GLY A 85 -1.57 16.35 21.81
CA GLY A 85 -1.50 17.68 22.40
C GLY A 85 -1.90 18.78 21.41
N TYR A 86 -1.89 20.03 21.87
CA TYR A 86 -2.10 21.17 20.97
C TYR A 86 -0.89 21.35 20.06
N ARG A 87 -1.09 21.19 18.75
CA ARG A 87 -0.12 21.56 17.72
C ARG A 87 -0.81 22.49 16.73
N SER A 88 -0.44 23.76 16.75
CA SER A 88 -0.84 24.67 15.68
C SER A 88 0.01 24.35 14.45
N PRO A 89 -0.58 23.86 13.33
CA PRO A 89 0.17 23.71 12.10
C PRO A 89 0.67 25.10 11.66
N ASN A 90 1.87 25.17 11.08
CA ASN A 90 2.38 26.46 10.63
C ASN A 90 1.49 26.99 9.47
N PRO A 91 1.42 28.31 9.27
CA PRO A 91 0.51 28.88 8.26
C PRO A 91 0.72 28.34 6.84
N LEU A 92 1.96 27.99 6.46
CA LEU A 92 2.28 27.42 5.15
C LEU A 92 1.74 25.99 5.01
N SER A 93 1.79 25.19 6.07
CA SER A 93 1.18 23.85 6.13
C SER A 93 -0.33 23.88 5.91
N ILE A 94 -1.01 24.87 6.47
CA ILE A 94 -2.46 25.07 6.30
C ILE A 94 -2.75 25.49 4.86
N ALA A 95 -2.07 26.53 4.38
CA ALA A 95 -2.27 27.05 3.03
C ALA A 95 -1.98 25.99 1.95
N GLY A 96 -0.92 25.19 2.12
CA GLY A 96 -0.57 24.12 1.19
C GLY A 96 -1.62 23.00 1.17
N ALA A 97 -2.16 22.60 2.32
CA ALA A 97 -3.22 21.61 2.37
C ALA A 97 -4.55 22.14 1.80
N GLU A 98 -4.88 23.40 2.06
CA GLU A 98 -6.07 24.05 1.51
C GLU A 98 -6.01 24.16 -0.01
N ALA A 99 -4.90 24.67 -0.56
CA ALA A 99 -4.70 24.78 -2.00
C ALA A 99 -4.72 23.39 -2.67
N ALA A 100 -4.07 22.39 -2.05
CA ALA A 100 -4.08 21.02 -2.55
C ALA A 100 -5.50 20.46 -2.72
N TYR A 101 -6.36 20.60 -1.70
CA TYR A 101 -7.71 20.04 -1.77
C TYR A 101 -8.73 20.90 -2.51
N ARG A 102 -8.53 22.21 -2.61
CA ARG A 102 -9.46 23.11 -3.34
C ARG A 102 -9.14 23.24 -4.81
N GLU A 103 -7.86 23.18 -5.18
CA GLU A 103 -7.38 23.58 -6.51
C GLU A 103 -6.53 22.49 -7.18
N GLY A 104 -6.15 21.42 -6.46
CA GLY A 104 -5.22 20.40 -6.96
C GLY A 104 -5.83 19.32 -7.86
N GLU A 105 -7.15 19.28 -8.05
CA GLU A 105 -7.85 18.19 -8.74
C GLU A 105 -7.36 18.00 -10.19
N GLU A 106 -7.25 19.08 -10.97
CA GLU A 106 -6.80 19.00 -12.37
C GLU A 106 -5.36 18.45 -12.47
N TRP A 107 -4.48 18.90 -11.57
CA TRP A 107 -3.11 18.39 -11.51
C TRP A 107 -3.08 16.91 -11.10
N LEU A 108 -3.93 16.51 -10.14
CA LEU A 108 -4.00 15.14 -9.66
C LEU A 108 -4.44 14.20 -10.79
N GLU A 109 -5.48 14.53 -11.53
CA GLU A 109 -5.95 13.70 -12.66
C GLU A 109 -4.87 13.52 -13.73
N ALA A 110 -4.17 14.59 -14.09
CA ALA A 110 -3.03 14.51 -15.01
C ALA A 110 -1.89 13.64 -14.44
N CYS A 111 -1.59 13.78 -13.15
CA CYS A 111 -0.60 12.96 -12.46
C CYS A 111 -0.99 11.47 -12.46
N LEU A 112 -2.25 11.14 -12.15
CA LEU A 112 -2.75 9.76 -12.17
C LEU A 112 -2.65 9.13 -13.56
N ALA A 113 -3.02 9.88 -14.62
CA ALA A 113 -2.85 9.40 -15.99
C ALA A 113 -1.38 9.06 -16.28
N TYR A 114 -0.46 9.96 -15.94
CA TYR A 114 0.98 9.74 -16.12
C TYR A 114 1.50 8.54 -15.31
N LEU A 115 1.04 8.36 -14.07
CA LEU A 115 1.41 7.23 -13.23
C LEU A 115 0.91 5.89 -13.79
N ARG A 116 -0.31 5.85 -14.36
CA ARG A 116 -0.85 4.66 -15.04
C ARG A 116 0.00 4.28 -16.26
N GLU A 117 0.42 5.26 -17.04
CA GLU A 117 1.32 5.05 -18.19
C GLU A 117 2.68 4.51 -17.74
N ASN A 118 3.27 5.08 -16.69
CA ASN A 118 4.53 4.60 -16.13
C ASN A 118 4.44 3.17 -15.59
N ALA A 119 3.34 2.82 -14.91
CA ALA A 119 3.12 1.47 -14.40
C ALA A 119 3.04 0.46 -15.56
N SER A 120 2.31 0.80 -16.62
CA SER A 120 2.17 -0.02 -17.83
C SER A 120 3.50 -0.16 -18.58
N PHE A 121 4.24 0.94 -18.74
CA PHE A 121 5.56 0.94 -19.35
C PHE A 121 6.54 0.05 -18.57
N ALA A 122 6.60 0.20 -17.25
CA ALA A 122 7.51 -0.58 -16.42
C ALA A 122 7.17 -2.08 -16.50
N ALA A 123 5.88 -2.44 -16.42
CA ALA A 123 5.45 -3.83 -16.55
C ALA A 123 5.89 -4.44 -17.90
N ALA A 124 5.68 -3.72 -19.00
CA ALA A 124 6.12 -4.15 -20.33
C ALA A 124 7.65 -4.26 -20.44
N PHE A 125 8.38 -3.32 -19.83
CA PHE A 125 9.84 -3.33 -19.81
C PHE A 125 10.39 -4.58 -19.10
N PHE A 126 9.89 -4.89 -17.90
CA PHE A 126 10.32 -6.08 -17.17
C PHE A 126 9.95 -7.36 -17.91
N ALA A 127 8.73 -7.46 -18.44
CA ALA A 127 8.33 -8.63 -19.23
C ALA A 127 9.26 -8.88 -20.43
N ALA A 128 9.75 -7.82 -21.08
CA ALA A 128 10.63 -7.93 -22.25
C ALA A 128 12.12 -8.14 -21.89
N ARG A 129 12.59 -7.62 -20.75
CA ARG A 129 14.03 -7.56 -20.42
C ARG A 129 14.45 -8.46 -19.27
N LEU A 130 13.54 -8.78 -18.36
CA LEU A 130 13.75 -9.57 -17.16
C LEU A 130 12.52 -10.47 -16.93
N PRO A 131 12.23 -11.41 -17.86
CA PRO A 131 11.00 -12.21 -17.83
C PRO A 131 10.90 -13.11 -16.59
N GLU A 132 12.01 -13.41 -15.92
CA GLU A 132 12.01 -14.16 -14.65
C GLU A 132 11.60 -13.29 -13.45
N ALA A 133 11.59 -11.96 -13.56
CA ALA A 133 11.12 -11.07 -12.49
C ALA A 133 9.60 -11.08 -12.40
N PHE A 134 9.05 -11.15 -11.18
CA PHE A 134 7.62 -10.96 -10.99
C PHE A 134 7.33 -9.49 -10.66
N VAL A 135 6.53 -8.84 -11.51
CA VAL A 135 6.11 -7.45 -11.31
C VAL A 135 4.67 -7.41 -10.84
N TYR A 136 4.45 -6.70 -9.73
CA TYR A 136 3.12 -6.39 -9.22
C TYR A 136 2.73 -4.99 -9.71
N VAL A 137 1.83 -4.92 -10.68
CA VAL A 137 1.29 -3.65 -11.17
C VAL A 137 0.38 -3.06 -10.09
N PRO A 138 0.66 -1.86 -9.58
CA PRO A 138 -0.12 -1.27 -8.50
C PRO A 138 -1.50 -0.83 -8.97
N GLU A 139 -2.54 -1.17 -8.19
CA GLU A 139 -3.89 -0.59 -8.32
C GLU A 139 -3.96 0.82 -7.70
N ALA A 140 -3.06 1.10 -6.76
CA ALA A 140 -2.94 2.38 -6.08
C ALA A 140 -1.48 2.64 -5.70
N THR A 141 -1.16 3.89 -5.34
CA THR A 141 0.19 4.41 -5.14
C THR A 141 1.00 4.53 -6.44
N TYR A 142 2.15 5.19 -6.36
CA TYR A 142 3.16 5.26 -7.42
C TYR A 142 4.32 4.26 -7.21
N LEU A 143 4.17 3.29 -6.30
CA LEU A 143 5.23 2.35 -5.93
C LEU A 143 5.08 1.04 -6.70
N LEU A 144 6.04 0.74 -7.57
CA LEU A 144 6.12 -0.55 -8.26
C LEU A 144 6.82 -1.59 -7.38
N TRP A 145 6.20 -2.75 -7.23
CA TRP A 145 6.80 -3.88 -6.51
C TRP A 145 7.33 -4.91 -7.50
N VAL A 146 8.63 -5.21 -7.38
CA VAL A 146 9.31 -6.18 -8.24
C VAL A 146 9.98 -7.24 -7.38
N ASP A 147 9.65 -8.49 -7.63
CA ASP A 147 10.27 -9.65 -7.00
C ASP A 147 11.40 -10.20 -7.87
N LEU A 148 12.61 -10.05 -7.35
CA LEU A 148 13.85 -10.51 -7.97
C LEU A 148 14.41 -11.78 -7.30
N ARG A 149 13.63 -12.46 -6.44
CA ARG A 149 14.04 -13.75 -5.84
C ARG A 149 14.40 -14.83 -6.87
N PRO A 150 13.77 -14.92 -8.07
CA PRO A 150 14.13 -15.92 -9.07
C PRO A 150 15.60 -15.86 -9.55
N PHE A 151 16.26 -14.71 -9.38
CA PHE A 151 17.67 -14.55 -9.74
C PHE A 151 18.65 -15.12 -8.70
N GLY A 152 18.16 -15.68 -7.59
CA GLY A 152 18.98 -16.39 -6.60
C GLY A 152 19.95 -15.51 -5.78
N LEU A 153 19.87 -14.18 -5.94
CA LEU A 153 20.75 -13.25 -5.23
C LEU A 153 20.32 -13.06 -3.78
N SER A 154 21.28 -13.06 -2.87
CA SER A 154 21.04 -12.52 -1.54
C SER A 154 20.76 -11.02 -1.64
N GLN A 155 20.02 -10.49 -0.67
CA GLN A 155 19.71 -9.06 -0.63
C GLN A 155 20.94 -8.14 -0.56
N ALA A 156 22.08 -8.62 -0.04
CA ALA A 156 23.33 -7.85 -0.02
C ALA A 156 24.03 -7.86 -1.39
N GLU A 157 23.93 -8.95 -2.14
CA GLU A 157 24.39 -9.01 -3.53
C GLU A 157 23.49 -8.17 -4.43
N LEU A 158 22.16 -8.30 -4.29
CA LEU A 158 21.20 -7.51 -5.04
C LEU A 158 21.39 -6.01 -4.78
N GLY A 159 21.57 -5.60 -3.52
CA GLY A 159 21.83 -4.21 -3.18
C GLY A 159 23.10 -3.65 -3.85
N ARG A 160 24.20 -4.42 -3.82
CA ARG A 160 25.45 -4.03 -4.50
C ARG A 160 25.29 -3.98 -6.01
N LEU A 161 24.69 -5.01 -6.61
CA LEU A 161 24.44 -5.04 -8.06
C LEU A 161 23.61 -3.83 -8.50
N LEU A 162 22.52 -3.52 -7.80
CA LEU A 162 21.65 -2.40 -8.18
C LEU A 162 22.34 -1.05 -8.00
N VAL A 163 23.02 -0.81 -6.88
CA VAL A 163 23.61 0.51 -6.56
C VAL A 163 24.96 0.73 -7.24
N ASP A 164 25.85 -0.25 -7.17
CA ASP A 164 27.25 -0.11 -7.59
C ASP A 164 27.41 -0.33 -9.09
N GLU A 165 26.70 -1.31 -9.66
CA GLU A 165 26.81 -1.67 -11.08
C GLU A 165 25.71 -1.00 -11.92
N ALA A 166 24.45 -1.23 -11.57
CA ALA A 166 23.31 -0.73 -12.34
C ALA A 166 23.01 0.76 -12.09
N ARG A 167 23.59 1.36 -11.05
CA ARG A 167 23.38 2.77 -10.65
C ARG A 167 21.91 3.13 -10.37
N VAL A 168 21.15 2.17 -9.87
CA VAL A 168 19.74 2.33 -9.48
C VAL A 168 19.60 2.14 -7.97
N ALA A 169 19.11 3.17 -7.29
CA ALA A 169 18.76 3.10 -5.89
C ALA A 169 17.30 2.62 -5.75
N VAL A 170 17.07 1.57 -4.95
CA VAL A 170 15.74 1.03 -4.66
C VAL A 170 15.52 0.85 -3.17
N SER A 171 14.26 0.94 -2.75
CA SER A 171 13.84 0.55 -1.40
C SER A 171 13.84 -0.97 -1.27
N GLY A 172 14.75 -1.52 -0.48
CA GLY A 172 14.82 -2.97 -0.29
C GLY A 172 13.57 -3.54 0.40
N GLY A 173 13.03 -4.64 -0.14
CA GLY A 173 11.80 -5.27 0.37
C GLY A 173 11.87 -5.81 1.82
N ARG A 174 13.06 -5.83 2.46
CA ARG A 174 13.16 -6.12 3.92
C ARG A 174 12.77 -4.92 4.79
N CYS A 175 12.83 -3.70 4.26
CA CYS A 175 12.38 -2.49 4.95
C CYS A 175 10.86 -2.51 5.16
N VAL A 176 10.12 -3.12 4.23
CA VAL A 176 8.68 -3.37 4.31
C VAL A 176 8.46 -4.86 4.59
N ARG A 177 8.41 -5.24 5.87
CA ARG A 177 8.33 -6.64 6.31
C ARG A 177 7.05 -7.33 5.82
N GLN A 178 7.10 -8.04 4.68
CA GLN A 178 6.06 -9.00 4.32
C GLN A 178 6.31 -10.34 5.03
N ARG A 179 5.41 -10.74 5.94
CA ARG A 179 5.25 -12.15 6.36
C ARG A 179 4.15 -12.78 5.51
N GLY A 180 4.52 -13.25 4.33
CA GLY A 180 3.62 -13.99 3.44
C GLY A 180 4.42 -14.94 2.56
N ARG A 181 4.95 -16.04 3.14
CA ARG A 181 5.44 -17.16 2.33
C ARG A 181 4.23 -17.83 1.68
N ARG A 182 3.87 -17.44 0.45
CA ARG A 182 3.11 -18.33 -0.43
C ARG A 182 4.11 -19.31 -1.04
N THR A 183 4.29 -20.46 -0.41
CA THR A 183 4.89 -21.61 -1.07
C THR A 183 3.84 -22.16 -2.02
N HIS A 184 4.03 -21.98 -3.34
CA HIS A 184 3.27 -22.75 -4.31
C HIS A 184 3.77 -24.21 -4.27
N PRO A 185 2.87 -25.20 -4.21
CA PRO A 185 3.28 -26.60 -4.30
C PRO A 185 3.72 -26.87 -5.73
N HIS A 186 4.99 -27.24 -5.92
CA HIS A 186 5.41 -27.89 -7.15
C HIS A 186 4.62 -29.19 -7.28
N GLN A 187 3.71 -29.26 -8.26
CA GLN A 187 3.23 -30.53 -8.78
C GLN A 187 4.37 -31.13 -9.61
N SER A 188 5.10 -32.08 -9.03
CA SER A 188 5.74 -33.14 -9.81
C SER A 188 4.82 -34.36 -9.70
N GLY A 189 4.03 -34.58 -10.75
CA GLY A 189 3.30 -35.82 -10.92
C GLY A 189 4.29 -36.95 -11.20
N ASP A 190 4.34 -37.93 -10.30
CA ASP A 190 4.95 -39.22 -10.55
C ASP A 190 3.82 -40.27 -10.47
N PRO A 191 3.50 -40.98 -11.57
CA PRO A 191 2.41 -41.95 -11.56
C PRO A 191 2.82 -43.22 -10.81
N ALA A 192 1.93 -43.63 -9.91
CA ALA A 192 1.97 -44.85 -9.13
C ALA A 192 2.45 -46.09 -9.92
N ARG A 193 3.34 -46.86 -9.29
CA ARG A 193 3.30 -48.32 -9.34
C ARG A 193 3.39 -48.87 -7.93
N ASP A 194 2.19 -49.04 -7.38
CA ASP A 194 1.90 -49.98 -6.30
C ASP A 194 1.92 -51.39 -6.91
N SER A 195 2.70 -52.30 -6.33
CA SER A 195 2.50 -53.73 -6.50
C SER A 195 2.66 -54.40 -5.14
N GLY A 196 1.62 -54.23 -4.32
CA GLY A 196 1.00 -55.21 -3.44
C GLY A 196 1.82 -56.44 -3.03
N GLY A 197 2.08 -56.54 -1.74
CA GLY A 197 2.40 -57.80 -1.09
C GLY A 197 1.15 -58.61 -0.75
N ARG A 198 1.29 -59.95 -0.75
CA ARG A 198 1.00 -60.85 0.39
C ARG A 198 1.12 -62.32 -0.03
N SER A 199 1.52 -63.11 0.98
CA SER A 199 1.66 -64.59 1.09
C SER A 199 2.74 -65.26 0.24
#